data_AF-A0A959EVD5-F1
#
_entry.id   AF-A0A959EVD5-F1
#
_cell.length_a   1.000
_cell.length_b   1.000
_cell.length_c   1.000
_cell.angle_alpha   90.00
_cell.angle_beta   90.00
_cell.angle_gamma   90.00
#
_symmetry.space_group_name_H-M   'P 1'
#
loop_
_entity.id
_entity.type
_entity.pdbx_description
1 polymer ?
#
loop_
_entity_poly.entity_id
_entity_poly.type
_entity_poly.pdbx_seq_one_letter_code
_entity_poly.pdbx_strand_id
1 'polypeptide(L)'
;HFFTLYGHLSLASLQKLHEGQALQAGQPLATIGNRDENGGWVPHLHLQLITDLQGWKGDFPGVCSEAELDLFRQICPEPTILVVQPEP
;
A
#
# COMPACT_ATOMS: atom_id res chain seq x y z
N HIS A 1 6.56 9.23 12.36
CA HIS A 1 6.54 7.83 11.90
C HIS A 1 5.35 7.66 10.97
N PHE A 2 5.47 6.87 9.91
CA PHE A 2 4.39 6.59 8.97
C PHE A 2 4.48 5.14 8.52
N PHE A 3 3.42 4.67 7.88
CA PHE A 3 3.30 3.35 7.30
C PHE A 3 3.03 3.48 5.80
N THR A 4 3.38 2.45 5.05
CA THR A 4 3.00 2.29 3.65
C THR A 4 2.26 0.99 3.47
N LEU A 5 1.18 1.03 2.69
CA LEU A 5 0.48 -0.16 2.22
C LEU A 5 0.80 -0.39 0.75
N TYR A 6 1.17 -1.63 0.41
CA TYR A 6 1.43 -2.10 -0.95
C TYR A 6 0.36 -3.15 -1.30
N GLY A 7 -0.64 -2.76 -2.08
CA GLY A 7 -1.75 -3.61 -2.50
C GLY A 7 -1.56 -4.25 -3.88
N HIS A 8 -2.45 -5.18 -4.23
CA HIS A 8 -2.47 -5.91 -5.53
C HIS A 8 -1.18 -6.70 -5.85
N LEU A 9 -0.50 -7.19 -4.82
CA LEU A 9 0.70 -8.02 -4.93
C LEU A 9 0.37 -9.51 -5.08
N SER A 10 1.30 -10.29 -5.64
CA SER A 10 1.13 -11.74 -5.79
C SER A 10 1.19 -12.46 -4.44
N LEU A 11 0.32 -13.44 -4.23
CA LEU A 11 0.28 -14.26 -3.01
C LEU A 11 1.59 -15.02 -2.78
N ALA A 12 2.29 -15.39 -3.86
CA ALA A 12 3.59 -16.06 -3.78
C ALA A 12 4.64 -15.23 -3.04
N SER A 13 4.50 -13.90 -3.03
CA SER A 13 5.41 -13.00 -2.31
C SER A 13 5.35 -13.20 -0.79
N LEU A 14 4.19 -13.62 -0.25
CA LEU A 14 4.00 -13.82 1.20
C LEU A 14 4.88 -14.95 1.76
N GLN A 15 5.31 -15.91 0.93
CA GLN A 15 6.13 -17.04 1.38
C GLN A 15 7.47 -16.62 1.98
N LYS A 16 7.95 -15.42 1.65
CA LYS A 16 9.26 -14.88 2.09
C LYS A 16 9.11 -13.72 3.07
N LEU A 17 7.87 -13.39 3.47
CA LEU A 17 7.56 -12.24 4.32
C LEU A 17 7.00 -12.69 5.67
N HIS A 18 7.37 -11.98 6.73
CA HIS A 18 6.81 -12.17 8.07
C HIS A 18 6.72 -10.84 8.84
N GLU A 19 5.80 -10.77 9.81
CA GLU A 19 5.66 -9.59 10.67
C GLU A 19 6.97 -9.31 11.42
N GLY A 20 7.39 -8.04 11.45
CA GLY A 20 8.64 -7.59 12.09
C GLY A 20 9.90 -7.76 11.23
N GLN A 21 9.79 -8.29 10.01
CA GLN A 21 10.92 -8.40 9.09
C GLN A 21 11.47 -7.02 8.72
N ALA A 22 12.76 -6.80 8.92
CA ALA A 22 13.45 -5.61 8.44
C ALA A 22 13.68 -5.70 6.92
N LEU A 23 13.48 -4.57 6.23
CA LEU A 23 13.72 -4.43 4.79
C LEU A 23 14.78 -3.36 4.55
N GLN A 24 15.61 -3.58 3.54
CA GLN A 24 16.60 -2.59 3.09
C GLN A 24 16.13 -1.85 1.84
N ALA A 25 16.58 -0.60 1.67
CA ALA A 25 16.33 0.14 0.44
C ALA A 25 16.90 -0.62 -0.78
N GLY A 26 16.10 -0.74 -1.84
CA GLY A 26 16.45 -1.50 -3.04
C GLY A 26 16.24 -3.01 -2.94
N GLN A 27 15.90 -3.54 -1.75
CA GLN A 27 15.53 -4.94 -1.60
C GLN A 27 14.18 -5.21 -2.30
N PRO A 28 14.08 -6.25 -3.15
CA PRO A 28 12.79 -6.68 -3.68
C PRO A 28 11.85 -7.12 -2.55
N LEU A 29 10.70 -6.46 -2.46
CA LEU A 29 9.66 -6.76 -1.47
C LEU A 29 8.70 -7.85 -1.98
N ALA A 30 8.15 -7.64 -3.18
CA ALA A 30 7.10 -8.47 -3.75
C ALA A 30 7.02 -8.27 -5.28
N THR A 31 6.20 -9.09 -5.95
CA THR A 31 5.81 -8.90 -7.35
C THR A 31 4.33 -8.51 -7.47
N ILE A 32 3.96 -7.85 -8.57
CA ILE A 32 2.56 -7.52 -8.87
C ILE A 32 1.76 -8.80 -9.10
N GLY A 33 0.58 -8.87 -8.50
CA GLY A 33 -0.35 -9.99 -8.65
C GLY A 33 -1.06 -9.97 -10.01
N ASN A 34 -1.44 -11.15 -10.48
CA ASN A 34 -2.25 -11.25 -11.69
C ASN A 34 -3.72 -10.85 -11.40
N ARG A 35 -4.56 -10.81 -12.44
CA ARG A 35 -5.98 -10.41 -12.32
C ARG A 35 -6.77 -11.30 -11.36
N ASP A 36 -6.44 -12.59 -11.27
CA ASP A 36 -7.17 -13.56 -10.45
C ASP A 36 -6.84 -13.39 -8.96
N GLU A 37 -5.66 -12.87 -8.64
CA GLU A 37 -5.21 -12.64 -7.27
C GLU A 37 -5.54 -11.22 -6.75
N ASN A 38 -5.72 -10.24 -7.65
CA ASN A 38 -5.82 -8.82 -7.27
C ASN A 38 -7.26 -8.27 -7.25
N GLY A 39 -8.28 -9.13 -7.31
CA GLY A 39 -9.69 -8.73 -7.36
C GLY A 39 -10.22 -8.40 -8.76
N GLY A 40 -9.56 -8.90 -9.82
CA GLY A 40 -9.99 -8.76 -11.22
C GLY A 40 -9.45 -7.52 -11.93
N TRP A 41 -8.69 -6.67 -11.24
CA TRP A 41 -8.12 -5.45 -11.77
C TRP A 41 -6.96 -5.74 -12.72
N VAL A 42 -6.69 -4.82 -13.66
CA VAL A 42 -5.46 -4.88 -14.47
C VAL A 42 -4.25 -4.87 -13.54
N PRO A 43 -3.19 -5.68 -13.74
CA PRO A 43 -2.03 -5.71 -12.84
C PRO A 43 -1.42 -4.32 -12.63
N HIS A 44 -1.40 -3.84 -11.39
CA HIS A 44 -0.86 -2.55 -10.99
C HIS A 44 -0.46 -2.57 -9.51
N LEU A 45 0.22 -1.52 -9.04
CA LEU A 45 0.52 -1.32 -7.61
C LEU A 45 -0.48 -0.32 -7.01
N HIS A 46 -1.09 -0.67 -5.89
CA HIS A 46 -1.73 0.30 -4.99
C HIS A 46 -0.71 0.70 -3.92
N LEU A 47 -0.33 1.97 -3.88
CA LEU A 47 0.57 2.52 -2.86
C LEU A 47 -0.18 3.57 -2.04
N GLN A 48 -0.19 3.40 -0.73
CA GLN A 48 -0.87 4.32 0.18
C GLN A 48 0.02 4.68 1.36
N LEU A 49 0.06 5.97 1.70
CA LEU A 49 0.70 6.49 2.91
C LEU A 49 -0.31 6.58 4.04
N ILE A 50 0.10 6.18 5.24
CA ILE A 50 -0.76 6.17 6.42
C ILE A 50 0.03 6.68 7.62
N THR A 51 -0.48 7.69 8.32
CA THR A 51 0.15 8.23 9.53
C THR A 51 -0.42 7.62 10.80
N ASP A 52 -1.64 7.08 10.74
CA ASP A 52 -2.31 6.40 11.84
C ASP A 52 -3.15 5.22 11.31
N LEU A 53 -2.86 4.02 11.81
CA LEU A 53 -3.54 2.79 11.42
C LEU A 53 -4.94 2.65 12.04
N GLN A 54 -5.36 3.51 12.97
CA GLN A 54 -6.72 3.51 13.55
C GLN A 54 -7.15 2.12 14.09
N GLY A 55 -6.20 1.31 14.54
CA GLY A 55 -6.43 -0.04 15.04
C GLY A 55 -6.56 -1.14 13.98
N TRP A 56 -6.49 -0.82 12.69
CA TRP A 56 -6.47 -1.81 11.60
C TRP A 56 -5.19 -2.65 11.64
N LYS A 57 -5.32 -3.95 11.32
CA LYS A 57 -4.20 -4.89 11.19
C LYS A 57 -4.36 -5.73 9.93
N GLY A 58 -3.25 -5.92 9.20
CA GLY A 58 -3.19 -6.74 8.00
C GLY A 58 -3.61 -5.97 6.75
N ASP A 59 -4.83 -5.44 6.73
CA ASP A 59 -5.36 -4.61 5.65
C ASP A 59 -5.79 -3.24 6.16
N PHE A 60 -5.87 -2.25 5.27
CA PHE A 60 -6.30 -0.89 5.57
C PHE A 60 -7.21 -0.35 4.45
N PRO A 61 -8.26 0.43 4.76
CA PRO A 61 -9.19 0.92 3.75
C PRO A 61 -8.49 1.71 2.62
N GLY A 62 -8.62 1.20 1.38
CA GLY A 62 -8.16 1.87 0.16
C GLY A 62 -9.17 2.86 -0.42
N VAL A 63 -10.41 2.84 0.08
CA VAL A 63 -11.48 3.79 -0.25
C VAL A 63 -12.22 4.16 1.03
N CYS A 64 -12.87 5.33 1.05
CA CYS A 64 -13.69 5.77 2.16
C CYS A 64 -15.01 6.37 1.68
N SER A 65 -16.01 6.42 2.56
CA SER A 65 -17.24 7.16 2.28
C SER A 65 -17.03 8.67 2.38
N GLU A 66 -17.95 9.46 1.82
CA GLU A 66 -17.90 10.92 1.92
C GLU A 66 -17.89 11.40 3.37
N ALA A 67 -18.62 10.72 4.26
CA ALA A 67 -18.68 11.04 5.68
C ALA A 67 -17.33 10.83 6.42
N GLU A 68 -16.46 9.97 5.88
CA GLU A 68 -15.15 9.66 6.46
C GLU A 68 -14.01 10.42 5.77
N LEU A 69 -14.30 11.16 4.69
CA LEU A 69 -13.29 11.78 3.84
C LEU A 69 -12.36 12.72 4.62
N ASP A 70 -12.91 13.49 5.56
CA ASP A 70 -12.12 14.41 6.38
C ASP A 70 -11.18 13.69 7.35
N LEU A 71 -11.58 12.52 7.86
CA LEU A 71 -10.71 11.67 8.65
C LEU A 71 -9.57 11.13 7.78
N PHE A 72 -9.91 10.49 6.65
CA PHE A 72 -8.91 9.86 5.78
C PHE A 72 -7.94 10.87 5.17
N ARG A 73 -8.36 12.11 4.88
CA ARG A 73 -7.45 13.20 4.47
C ARG A 73 -6.39 13.55 5.50
N GLN A 74 -6.70 13.41 6.79
CA GLN A 74 -5.75 13.71 7.87
C GLN A 74 -4.76 12.57 8.08
N ILE A 75 -5.21 11.32 7.92
CA ILE A 75 -4.37 10.14 8.22
C ILE A 75 -3.73 9.52 6.98
N CYS A 76 -4.20 9.84 5.78
CA CYS A 76 -3.63 9.42 4.50
C CYS A 76 -3.16 10.65 3.73
N PRO A 77 -1.91 11.11 3.95
CA PRO A 77 -1.38 12.27 3.27
C PRO A 77 -1.22 12.01 1.77
N GLU A 78 -1.13 13.09 1.02
CA GLU A 78 -0.94 13.04 -0.42
C GLU A 78 0.40 12.34 -0.77
N PRO A 79 0.41 11.31 -1.65
CA PRO A 79 1.58 10.46 -1.89
C PRO A 79 2.61 11.02 -2.88
N THR A 80 2.33 12.10 -3.62
CA THR A 80 3.23 12.70 -4.60
C THR A 80 4.52 13.24 -3.97
N ILE A 81 4.57 13.48 -2.65
CA ILE A 81 5.83 13.68 -1.91
C ILE A 81 6.84 12.52 -2.06
N LEU A 82 6.36 11.30 -2.34
CA LEU A 82 7.21 10.11 -2.54
C LEU A 82 7.46 9.76 -4.00
N VAL A 83 6.64 10.30 -4.91
CA VAL A 83 6.73 9.98 -6.34
C VAL A 83 7.49 11.11 -7.02
N VAL A 84 8.79 10.90 -7.22
CA VAL A 84 9.55 11.71 -8.18
C VAL A 84 8.99 11.36 -9.56
N GLN A 85 8.33 12.33 -10.20
CA GLN A 85 7.88 12.11 -11.57
C GLN A 85 9.10 11.84 -12.45
N PRO A 86 9.03 10.88 -13.39
CA PRO A 86 10.09 10.76 -14.38
C PRO A 86 10.22 12.10 -15.11
N GLU A 87 11.45 12.60 -15.22
CA GLU A 87 11.74 13.73 -16.10
C GLU A 87 11.20 13.42 -17.51
N PRO A 88 10.64 14.43 -18.21
CA PRO A 88 10.06 14.24 -19.53
C PRO A 88 11.04 13.67 -20.57
#